data_AF-A0A2V8K937-F1
#
_entry.id   AF-A0A2V8K937-F1
#
_cell.length_a   1.000
_cell.length_b   1.000
_cell.length_c   1.000
_cell.angle_alpha   90.00
_cell.angle_beta   90.00
_cell.angle_gamma   90.00
#
_symmetry.space_group_name_H-M   'P 1'
#
loop_
_entity.id
_entity.type
_entity.pdbx_description
1 polymer ?
#
loop_
_entity_poly.entity_id
_entity_poly.type
_entity_poly.pdbx_seq_one_letter_code
_entity_poly.pdbx_strand_id
1 'polypeptide(L)'
;MGARGFSLINQFDAEFSNAFLGFNSEAVLYCQGISDTVARDYAMDYARMIENRAKGAEVSLPRIPTGLFEPNRNLIRATLERMSEKYFQSKTKRRS
;
A
#
# COMPACT_ATOMS: atom_id res chain seq x y z
N MET A 1 -36.00 -13.60 0.72
CA MET A 1 -34.54 -13.90 0.78
C MET A 1 -33.82 -12.73 0.12
N GLY A 2 -33.02 -11.92 0.84
CA GLY A 2 -32.37 -10.74 0.24
C GLY A 2 -31.44 -9.91 1.14
N ALA A 3 -31.56 -10.02 2.48
CA ALA A 3 -30.78 -9.17 3.38
C ALA A 3 -29.32 -9.62 3.62
N ARG A 4 -28.97 -10.89 3.33
CA ARG A 4 -27.64 -11.43 3.64
C ARG A 4 -26.54 -11.02 2.65
N GLY A 5 -26.89 -10.76 1.38
CA GLY A 5 -25.92 -10.36 0.34
C GLY A 5 -25.41 -8.92 0.52
N PHE A 6 -26.31 -7.98 0.81
CA PHE A 6 -25.96 -6.57 1.04
C PHE A 6 -25.08 -6.34 2.27
N SER A 7 -25.32 -7.08 3.36
CA SER A 7 -24.56 -6.94 4.61
C SER A 7 -23.09 -7.33 4.45
N LEU A 8 -22.80 -8.39 3.67
CA LEU A 8 -21.44 -8.88 3.45
C LEU A 8 -20.61 -7.96 2.53
N ILE A 9 -21.26 -7.34 1.53
CA ILE A 9 -20.60 -6.36 0.63
C ILE A 9 -20.22 -5.12 1.43
N ASN A 10 -21.14 -4.57 2.22
CA ASN A 10 -20.86 -3.40 3.06
C ASN A 10 -19.75 -3.66 4.09
N GLN A 11 -19.72 -4.86 4.67
CA GLN A 11 -18.65 -5.23 5.61
C GLN A 11 -17.30 -5.35 4.90
N PHE A 12 -17.24 -5.96 3.71
CA PHE A 12 -16.02 -6.07 2.93
C PHE A 12 -15.48 -4.68 2.52
N ASP A 13 -16.37 -3.80 2.07
CA ASP A 13 -16.02 -2.43 1.69
C ASP A 13 -15.52 -1.62 2.89
N ALA A 14 -16.12 -1.81 4.06
CA ALA A 14 -15.67 -1.17 5.31
C ALA A 14 -14.30 -1.70 5.77
N GLU A 15 -14.09 -3.02 5.72
CA GLU A 15 -12.80 -3.65 6.04
C GLU A 15 -11.69 -3.17 5.09
N PHE A 16 -11.98 -3.13 3.79
CA PHE A 16 -11.05 -2.61 2.79
C PHE A 16 -10.76 -1.12 3.01
N SER A 17 -11.80 -0.31 3.29
CA SER A 17 -11.62 1.12 3.58
C SER A 17 -10.75 1.36 4.80
N ASN A 18 -10.94 0.58 5.88
CA ASN A 18 -10.12 0.67 7.08
C ASN A 18 -8.66 0.25 6.82
N ALA A 19 -8.45 -0.84 6.07
CA ALA A 19 -7.12 -1.26 5.65
C ALA A 19 -6.43 -0.18 4.80
N PHE A 20 -7.17 0.42 3.87
CA PHE A 20 -6.68 1.48 2.99
C PHE A 20 -6.28 2.74 3.77
N LEU A 21 -7.10 3.16 4.73
CA LEU A 21 -6.79 4.29 5.63
C LEU A 21 -5.56 3.99 6.50
N GLY A 22 -5.48 2.78 7.05
CA GLY A 22 -4.34 2.32 7.84
C GLY A 22 -3.04 2.37 7.04
N PHE A 23 -3.03 1.79 5.85
CA PHE A 23 -1.88 1.84 4.94
C PHE A 23 -1.47 3.28 4.63
N ASN A 24 -2.43 4.12 4.21
CA ASN A 24 -2.16 5.52 3.87
C ASN A 24 -1.53 6.28 5.04
N SER A 25 -2.06 6.11 6.25
CA SER A 25 -1.55 6.79 7.44
C SER A 25 -0.08 6.44 7.71
N GLU A 26 0.29 5.16 7.60
CA GLU A 26 1.65 4.70 7.85
C GLU A 26 2.60 5.07 6.70
N ALA A 27 2.15 4.92 5.45
CA ALA A 27 2.94 5.24 4.26
C ALA A 27 3.24 6.75 4.16
N VAL A 28 2.27 7.62 4.49
CA VAL A 28 2.47 9.08 4.50
C VAL A 28 3.52 9.47 5.54
N LEU A 29 3.43 8.93 6.77
CA LEU A 29 4.41 9.20 7.82
C LEU A 29 5.81 8.71 7.43
N TYR A 30 5.90 7.53 6.81
CA TYR A 30 7.15 7.01 6.29
C TYR A 30 7.77 7.94 5.25
N CYS A 31 6.99 8.38 4.25
CA CYS A 31 7.47 9.28 3.20
C CYS A 31 7.92 10.63 3.80
N GLN A 32 7.18 11.18 4.76
CA GLN A 32 7.54 12.44 5.43
C GLN A 32 8.84 12.32 6.24
N GLY A 33 9.16 11.14 6.76
CA GLY A 33 10.41 10.87 7.48
C GLY A 33 11.66 10.79 6.58
N ILE A 34 11.52 10.79 5.25
CA ILE A 34 12.64 10.75 4.32
C ILE A 34 13.12 12.17 4.02
N SER A 35 14.35 12.48 4.45
CA SER A 35 14.98 13.79 4.22
C SER A 35 15.41 14.02 2.78
N ASP A 36 15.89 12.98 2.09
CA ASP A 36 16.29 13.06 0.69
C ASP A 36 15.05 13.20 -0.20
N THR A 37 14.98 14.28 -0.97
CA THR A 37 13.80 14.60 -1.77
C THR A 37 13.55 13.59 -2.88
N VAL A 38 14.59 13.08 -3.53
CA VAL A 38 14.47 12.10 -4.62
C VAL A 38 13.95 10.76 -4.08
N ALA A 39 14.47 10.34 -2.94
CA ALA A 39 14.03 9.14 -2.23
C ALA A 39 12.58 9.28 -1.73
N ARG A 40 12.21 10.46 -1.21
CA ARG A 40 10.86 10.76 -0.75
C ARG A 40 9.86 10.72 -1.90
N ASP A 41 10.14 11.39 -3.01
CA ASP A 41 9.26 11.41 -4.17
C ASP A 41 9.08 10.00 -4.73
N TYR A 42 10.16 9.22 -4.80
CA TYR A 42 10.10 7.80 -5.16
C TYR A 42 9.22 6.97 -4.21
N ALA A 43 9.32 7.21 -2.90
CA ALA A 43 8.49 6.52 -1.91
C ALA A 43 7.00 6.87 -2.06
N MET A 44 6.68 8.15 -2.34
CA MET A 44 5.30 8.58 -2.60
C MET A 44 4.71 7.93 -3.85
N ASP A 45 5.48 7.89 -4.95
CA ASP A 45 5.06 7.24 -6.19
C ASP A 45 4.84 5.73 -5.98
N TYR A 46 5.72 5.08 -5.22
CA TYR A 46 5.60 3.65 -4.92
C TYR A 46 4.39 3.35 -4.01
N ALA A 47 4.14 4.17 -2.99
CA ALA A 47 2.96 4.06 -2.14
C ALA A 47 1.67 4.22 -2.95
N ARG A 48 1.62 5.22 -3.83
CA ARG A 48 0.49 5.44 -4.75
C ARG A 48 0.26 4.27 -5.70
N MET A 49 1.33 3.65 -6.20
CA MET A 49 1.23 2.43 -7.00
C MET A 49 0.59 1.28 -6.20
N ILE A 50 1.02 1.05 -4.96
CA ILE A 50 0.42 0.02 -4.08
C ILE A 50 -1.07 0.29 -3.86
N GLU A 51 -1.44 1.54 -3.56
CA GLU A 51 -2.84 1.93 -3.36
C GLU A 51 -3.71 1.63 -4.58
N ASN A 52 -3.22 1.96 -5.77
CA ASN A 52 -3.94 1.69 -7.02
C ASN A 52 -4.07 0.18 -7.26
N ARG A 53 -3.03 -0.60 -6.98
CA ARG A 53 -3.09 -2.07 -7.05
C ARG A 53 -4.07 -2.66 -6.05
N ALA A 54 -4.12 -2.13 -4.83
CA ALA A 54 -5.09 -2.54 -3.82
C ALA A 54 -6.54 -2.27 -4.26
N LYS A 55 -6.77 -1.20 -5.04
CA LYS A 55 -8.05 -0.89 -5.70
C LYS A 55 -8.34 -1.72 -6.96
N GLY A 56 -7.45 -2.64 -7.33
CA GLY A 56 -7.59 -3.51 -8.51
C GLY A 56 -7.11 -2.88 -9.82
N ALA A 57 -6.38 -1.76 -9.80
CA ALA A 57 -5.83 -1.16 -11.01
C ALA A 57 -4.48 -1.80 -11.40
N GLU A 58 -4.29 -2.04 -12.69
CA GLU A 58 -2.99 -2.47 -13.23
C GLU A 58 -2.07 -1.26 -13.41
N VAL A 59 -1.13 -1.09 -12.49
CA VAL A 59 -0.15 0.01 -12.51
C VAL A 59 1.27 -0.54 -12.59
N SER A 60 2.05 0.02 -13.53
CA SER A 60 3.47 -0.28 -13.69
C SER A 60 4.29 0.21 -12.50
N LEU A 61 5.51 -0.32 -12.36
CA LEU A 61 6.44 0.13 -11.34
C LEU A 61 6.85 1.60 -11.58
N PRO A 62 7.01 2.42 -10.52
CA PRO A 62 7.56 3.75 -10.65
C PRO A 62 8.91 3.73 -11.35
N ARG A 63 9.13 4.71 -12.23
CA ARG A 63 10.41 4.91 -12.89
C ARG A 63 11.50 5.08 -11.84
N ILE A 64 12.66 4.46 -12.06
CA ILE A 64 13.82 4.63 -11.18
C ILE A 64 14.39 6.04 -11.42
N PRO A 65 14.42 6.92 -10.41
CA PRO A 65 14.94 8.26 -10.58
C PRO A 65 16.48 8.26 -10.59
N THR A 66 17.06 9.18 -11.34
CA THR A 66 18.50 9.42 -11.33
C THR A 66 18.94 9.88 -9.94
N GLY A 67 20.00 9.28 -9.39
CA GLY A 67 20.50 9.61 -8.06
C GLY A 67 19.95 8.73 -6.93
N LEU A 68 18.89 7.94 -7.18
CA LEU A 68 18.40 6.97 -6.20
C LEU A 68 19.01 5.59 -6.41
N PHE A 69 20.16 5.40 -5.80
CA PHE A 69 20.91 4.16 -5.86
C PHE A 69 20.48 3.17 -4.78
N GLU A 70 20.98 1.94 -4.91
CA GLU A 70 20.89 0.95 -3.84
C GLU A 70 21.92 1.30 -2.74
N PRO A 71 21.63 0.99 -1.46
CA PRO A 71 20.49 0.19 -0.97
C PRO A 71 19.19 0.98 -0.78
N ASN A 72 19.21 2.31 -0.83
CA ASN A 72 18.08 3.18 -0.46
C ASN A 72 16.80 2.84 -1.22
N ARG A 73 16.90 2.60 -2.54
CA ARG A 73 15.75 2.17 -3.36
C ARG A 73 15.11 0.88 -2.85
N ASN A 74 15.93 -0.12 -2.53
CA ASN A 74 15.44 -1.44 -2.11
C ASN A 74 14.84 -1.37 -0.70
N LEU A 75 15.39 -0.52 0.17
CA LEU A 75 14.83 -0.26 1.50
C LEU A 75 13.44 0.37 1.42
N ILE A 76 13.24 1.34 0.53
CA ILE A 76 11.93 1.97 0.29
C ILE A 76 10.92 0.92 -0.18
N ARG A 77 11.27 0.15 -1.21
CA ARG A 77 10.40 -0.90 -1.74
C ARG A 77 10.03 -1.92 -0.66
N ALA A 78 11.03 -2.48 0.01
CA ALA A 78 10.82 -3.50 1.03
C ALA A 78 9.97 -3.00 2.21
N THR A 79 10.16 -1.74 2.61
CA THR A 79 9.37 -1.13 3.69
C THR A 79 7.91 -0.98 3.27
N LEU A 80 7.65 -0.41 2.09
CA LEU A 80 6.28 -0.19 1.61
C LEU A 80 5.55 -1.50 1.28
N GLU A 81 6.25 -2.52 0.76
CA GLU A 81 5.66 -3.84 0.56
C GLU A 81 5.29 -4.51 1.89
N ARG A 82 6.12 -4.42 2.94
CA ARG A 82 5.74 -4.93 4.27
C ARG A 82 4.52 -4.22 4.84
N MET A 83 4.40 -2.91 4.63
CA MET A 83 3.19 -2.17 4.99
C MET A 83 1.99 -2.67 4.18
N SER A 84 2.16 -2.89 2.87
CA SER A 84 1.09 -3.41 2.01
C SER A 84 0.61 -4.79 2.47
N GLU A 85 1.54 -5.68 2.82
CA GLU A 85 1.25 -7.01 3.36
C GLU A 85 0.45 -6.93 4.66
N LYS A 86 0.84 -6.04 5.58
CA LYS A 86 0.17 -5.84 6.86
C LYS A 86 -1.30 -5.45 6.69
N TYR A 87 -1.61 -4.55 5.75
CA TYR A 87 -2.96 -3.98 5.59
C TYR A 87 -3.83 -4.71 4.56
N PHE A 88 -3.27 -5.14 3.44
CA PHE A 88 -4.05 -5.69 2.33
C PHE A 88 -4.04 -7.22 2.26
N GLN A 89 -3.08 -7.92 2.89
CA GLN A 89 -3.01 -9.39 2.85
C GLN A 89 -3.59 -10.08 4.09
N SER A 90 -4.39 -9.37 4.90
CA SER A 90 -4.91 -9.88 6.18
C SER A 90 -5.91 -11.06 6.09
N LYS A 91 -6.08 -11.73 4.93
CA LYS A 91 -7.04 -12.83 4.72
C LYS A 91 -6.49 -14.18 4.25
N THR A 92 -5.19 -14.47 4.41
CA THR A 92 -4.64 -15.81 4.07
C THR A 92 -4.14 -16.65 5.24
N LYS A 93 -4.25 -16.19 6.49
CA LYS A 93 -3.78 -16.94 7.66
C LYS A 93 -4.91 -17.28 8.66
N ARG A 94 -6.01 -17.85 8.17
CA ARG A 94 -7.07 -18.46 9.02
C ARG A 94 -7.73 -19.71 8.42
N ARG A 95 -7.00 -20.51 7.63
CA ARG A 95 -7.36 -21.91 7.34
C ARG A 95 -6.09 -22.74 7.09
N SER A 96 -5.51 -23.25 8.16
CA SER A 96 -4.81 -24.53 8.17
C SER A 96 -5.09 -25.22 9.50
#